data_AF-A0AA38MM06-F1
#
_entry.id   AF-A0AA38MM06-F1
#
_cell.length_a   1.000
_cell.length_b   1.000
_cell.length_c   1.000
_cell.angle_alpha   90.00
_cell.angle_beta   90.00
_cell.angle_gamma   90.00
#
_symmetry.space_group_name_H-M   'P 1'
#
loop_
_entity.id
_entity.type
_entity.pdbx_description
1 polymer ?
#
loop_
_entity_poly.entity_id
_entity_poly.type
_entity_poly.pdbx_seq_one_letter_code
_entity_poly.pdbx_strand_id
1 'polypeptide(L)'
;MNIINNPLSAKNVRIHGMSSDKWTTKDKVTQYKGLVTLYKRDRQITEVDRAVASKRQLKGLQSLRKDIESSRLKLHNAVGGDRQKLRNILSDNHELQLAYQNSELEKVTEDIMQRNFNKRKALDKINYQMSLKSQQLINLKLEEALLQDRTKYESLHNIKEEHIAKLITGKVQDAILKKQAALEIRQTYTQIIDLMKKDGLYFDGILSAIQEDFWYQCRCILNATKQGQLATEYKNDREQEYQDLEKAILLDMKTRKRDLEIIHQQTKMLQSNLKHLLRRDSDLTTCIVKVEESRDFHTLRKDLQQIESTLHFLQNTTLVSSFEQIYPTLEEQRKQKRRLTASVARCQRNTEIIMTKLAHAELMYSTLRNSMVDTTREYKKRKAELKEAINEEVKKQEWYGLSRRRKCELLANVRLYLKQIDQLCKPIHLPKDIEKKQEVVIAESEVSVPEAEETDGHKIFVELVKKLMFLMNTADEFMDDLKTHAAFKSYEALMSCRAIEPEVDALADTARRSIVSEGPTHTLLSRDDIKTKSVEVVAMHSRNEDLIPMFAGRKKKKWK
;
A
#
# COMPACT_ATOMS: atom_id res chain seq x y z
N MET A 1 -40.26 -114.35 -26.90
CA MET A 1 -41.07 -114.88 -25.79
C MET A 1 -42.44 -115.27 -26.31
N ASN A 2 -42.89 -116.44 -25.89
CA ASN A 2 -44.17 -117.13 -26.16
C ASN A 2 -44.50 -117.45 -27.63
N ILE A 3 -43.93 -118.57 -28.09
CA ILE A 3 -44.41 -119.29 -29.28
C ILE A 3 -45.73 -119.95 -28.87
N ILE A 4 -46.85 -119.34 -29.26
CA ILE A 4 -48.17 -119.97 -29.14
C ILE A 4 -48.20 -121.08 -30.19
N ASN A 5 -47.98 -122.31 -29.76
CA ASN A 5 -48.15 -123.51 -30.58
C ASN A 5 -49.61 -123.61 -30.99
N ASN A 6 -49.94 -123.12 -32.20
CA ASN A 6 -51.27 -123.25 -32.77
C ASN A 6 -51.54 -124.74 -33.08
N PRO A 7 -52.45 -125.42 -32.36
CA PRO A 7 -52.63 -126.88 -32.46
C PRO A 7 -53.22 -127.34 -33.81
N LEU A 8 -53.64 -126.40 -34.67
CA LEU A 8 -54.20 -126.65 -36.00
C LEU A 8 -53.23 -126.36 -37.16
N SER A 9 -51.95 -126.09 -36.89
CA SER A 9 -50.94 -125.92 -37.96
C SER A 9 -50.76 -127.21 -38.74
N ALA A 10 -50.57 -127.08 -40.06
CA ALA A 10 -50.59 -128.19 -41.00
C ALA A 10 -49.53 -129.29 -40.72
N LYS A 11 -48.47 -128.95 -39.97
CA LYS A 11 -47.44 -129.89 -39.51
C LYS A 11 -47.96 -130.89 -38.47
N ASN A 12 -48.93 -130.50 -37.63
CA ASN A 12 -49.51 -131.35 -36.58
C ASN A 12 -50.73 -132.15 -37.09
N VAL A 13 -51.41 -131.69 -38.14
CA VAL A 13 -52.50 -132.46 -38.79
C VAL A 13 -51.96 -133.72 -39.49
N ARG A 14 -50.70 -133.70 -39.94
CA ARG A 14 -50.02 -134.87 -40.50
C ARG A 14 -49.77 -135.99 -39.47
N ILE A 15 -49.79 -135.67 -38.18
CA ILE A 15 -49.55 -136.61 -37.05
C ILE A 15 -50.85 -137.32 -36.64
N HIS A 16 -52.01 -136.70 -36.88
CA HIS A 16 -53.33 -137.30 -36.68
C HIS A 16 -53.98 -137.66 -38.02
N GLY A 17 -53.38 -138.63 -38.73
CA GLY A 17 -54.00 -139.22 -39.91
C GLY A 17 -55.19 -140.09 -39.49
N MET A 18 -56.40 -139.53 -39.47
CA MET A 18 -57.61 -140.35 -39.45
C MET A 18 -57.75 -141.02 -40.81
N SER A 19 -57.37 -142.29 -40.91
CA SER A 19 -57.66 -143.14 -42.08
C SER A 19 -58.51 -144.31 -41.63
N SER A 20 -59.76 -144.38 -42.09
CA SER A 20 -60.61 -145.57 -41.95
C SER A 20 -60.73 -146.26 -43.31
N ASP A 21 -60.62 -147.59 -43.33
CA ASP A 21 -60.67 -148.41 -44.55
C ASP A 21 -62.02 -148.35 -45.30
N LYS A 22 -63.06 -147.75 -44.69
CA LYS A 22 -64.39 -147.60 -45.30
C LYS A 22 -64.59 -146.26 -46.04
N TRP A 23 -63.55 -145.44 -46.16
CA TRP A 23 -63.67 -144.12 -46.80
C TRP A 23 -63.70 -144.21 -48.32
N THR A 24 -64.82 -143.78 -48.89
CA THR A 24 -65.02 -143.61 -50.32
C THR A 24 -64.12 -142.50 -50.87
N THR A 25 -63.73 -142.64 -52.14
CA THR A 25 -62.78 -141.75 -52.83
C THR A 25 -63.20 -140.27 -52.81
N LYS A 26 -64.50 -139.97 -52.76
CA LYS A 26 -65.04 -138.61 -52.70
C LYS A 26 -64.72 -137.89 -51.38
N ASP A 27 -64.76 -138.60 -50.26
CA ASP A 27 -64.49 -138.05 -48.93
C ASP A 27 -63.00 -137.78 -48.72
N LYS A 28 -62.13 -138.69 -49.20
CA LYS A 28 -60.67 -138.49 -49.23
C LYS A 28 -60.31 -137.22 -50.01
N VAL A 29 -60.91 -137.02 -51.19
CA VAL A 29 -60.66 -135.81 -52.01
C VAL A 29 -61.11 -134.53 -51.30
N THR A 30 -62.22 -134.56 -50.56
CA THR A 30 -62.74 -133.38 -49.85
C THR A 30 -61.86 -133.02 -48.64
N GLN A 31 -61.37 -134.02 -47.90
CA GLN A 31 -60.36 -133.85 -46.84
C GLN A 31 -59.04 -133.31 -47.38
N TYR A 32 -58.51 -133.88 -48.47
CA TYR A 32 -57.29 -133.37 -49.11
C TYR A 32 -57.47 -131.94 -49.64
N LYS A 33 -58.64 -131.59 -50.21
CA LYS A 33 -58.95 -130.20 -50.59
C LYS A 33 -58.94 -129.27 -49.37
N GLY A 34 -59.56 -129.67 -48.26
CA GLY A 34 -59.51 -128.95 -46.99
C GLY A 34 -58.08 -128.73 -46.50
N LEU A 35 -57.27 -129.80 -46.46
CA LEU A 35 -55.87 -129.76 -46.08
C LEU A 35 -55.05 -128.82 -46.97
N VAL A 36 -55.25 -128.87 -48.29
CA VAL A 36 -54.58 -128.00 -49.26
C VAL A 36 -54.98 -126.53 -49.07
N THR A 37 -56.25 -126.23 -48.79
CA THR A 37 -56.67 -124.85 -48.50
C THR A 37 -56.09 -124.32 -47.20
N LEU A 38 -55.95 -125.18 -46.18
CA LEU A 38 -55.32 -124.84 -44.90
C LEU A 38 -53.82 -124.60 -45.07
N TYR A 39 -53.12 -125.47 -45.81
CA TYR A 39 -51.71 -125.28 -46.17
C TYR A 39 -51.47 -123.99 -46.97
N LYS A 40 -52.35 -123.64 -47.91
CA LYS A 40 -52.25 -122.38 -48.66
C LYS A 40 -52.42 -121.16 -47.76
N ARG A 41 -53.38 -121.19 -46.83
CA ARG A 41 -53.56 -120.12 -45.83
C ARG A 41 -52.37 -120.01 -44.88
N ASP A 42 -51.90 -121.13 -44.33
CA ASP A 42 -50.76 -121.16 -43.40
C ASP A 42 -49.47 -120.69 -44.08
N ARG A 43 -49.28 -121.03 -45.36
CA ARG A 43 -48.19 -120.50 -46.19
C ARG A 43 -48.27 -118.99 -46.40
N GLN A 44 -49.46 -118.45 -46.70
CA GLN A 44 -49.65 -117.00 -46.84
C GLN A 44 -49.40 -116.25 -45.52
N ILE A 45 -49.88 -116.80 -44.39
CA ILE A 45 -49.67 -116.20 -43.07
C ILE A 45 -48.18 -116.20 -42.73
N THR A 46 -47.48 -117.32 -42.91
CA THR A 46 -46.03 -117.40 -42.64
C THR A 46 -45.21 -116.50 -43.55
N GLU A 47 -45.64 -116.26 -44.79
CA GLU A 47 -44.98 -115.33 -45.72
C GLU A 47 -45.18 -113.86 -45.29
N VAL A 48 -46.39 -113.49 -44.87
CA VAL A 48 -46.68 -112.16 -44.29
C VAL A 48 -45.92 -111.95 -42.98
N ASP A 49 -45.89 -112.94 -42.08
CA ASP A 49 -45.16 -112.85 -40.82
C ASP A 49 -43.65 -112.72 -41.04
N ARG A 50 -43.08 -113.44 -42.01
CA ARG A 50 -41.67 -113.26 -42.42
C ARG A 50 -41.42 -111.86 -42.97
N ALA A 51 -42.32 -111.32 -43.79
CA ALA A 51 -42.20 -109.97 -44.33
C ALA A 51 -42.29 -108.90 -43.23
N VAL A 52 -43.18 -109.07 -42.25
CA VAL A 52 -43.32 -108.18 -41.08
C VAL A 52 -42.09 -108.26 -40.17
N ALA A 53 -41.60 -109.47 -39.90
CA ALA A 53 -40.38 -109.68 -39.11
C ALA A 53 -39.16 -109.05 -39.77
N SER A 54 -38.98 -109.25 -41.09
CA SER A 54 -37.90 -108.64 -41.87
C SER A 54 -37.98 -107.10 -41.85
N LYS A 55 -39.17 -106.52 -42.05
CA LYS A 55 -39.37 -105.05 -41.95
C LYS A 55 -39.06 -104.50 -40.55
N ARG A 56 -39.43 -105.22 -39.48
CA ARG A 56 -39.09 -104.84 -38.10
C ARG A 56 -37.59 -104.88 -37.85
N GLN A 57 -36.91 -105.95 -38.31
CA GLN A 57 -35.46 -106.06 -38.20
C GLN A 57 -34.75 -104.93 -38.97
N LEU A 58 -35.21 -104.59 -40.17
CA LEU A 58 -34.61 -103.52 -40.97
C LEU A 58 -34.81 -102.13 -40.32
N LYS A 59 -35.99 -101.85 -39.75
CA LYS A 59 -36.22 -100.64 -38.95
C LYS A 59 -35.33 -100.61 -37.69
N GLY A 60 -35.18 -101.75 -37.02
CA GLY A 60 -34.28 -101.89 -35.87
C GLY A 60 -32.81 -101.63 -36.23
N LEU A 61 -32.34 -102.12 -37.38
CA LEU A 61 -30.99 -101.83 -37.88
C LEU A 61 -30.81 -100.35 -38.25
N GLN A 62 -31.82 -99.71 -38.83
CA GLN A 62 -31.79 -98.27 -39.13
C GLN A 62 -31.76 -97.41 -37.87
N SER A 63 -32.55 -97.75 -36.84
CA SER A 63 -32.49 -97.04 -35.56
C SER A 63 -31.14 -97.26 -34.88
N LEU A 64 -30.63 -98.50 -34.86
CA LEU A 64 -29.32 -98.79 -34.29
C LEU A 64 -28.20 -98.03 -35.00
N ARG A 65 -28.27 -97.91 -36.34
CA ARG A 65 -27.31 -97.12 -37.11
C ARG A 65 -27.35 -95.65 -36.72
N LYS A 66 -28.54 -95.05 -36.59
CA LYS A 66 -28.70 -93.66 -36.11
C LYS A 66 -28.21 -93.48 -34.68
N ASP A 67 -28.45 -94.47 -33.81
CA ASP A 67 -28.01 -94.42 -32.42
C ASP A 67 -26.48 -94.54 -32.32
N ILE A 68 -25.86 -95.41 -33.11
CA ILE A 68 -24.40 -95.52 -33.22
C ILE A 68 -23.81 -94.23 -33.76
N GLU A 69 -24.41 -93.62 -34.78
CA GLU A 69 -23.93 -92.38 -35.37
C GLU A 69 -24.07 -91.19 -34.42
N SER A 70 -25.20 -91.07 -33.72
CA SER A 70 -25.40 -90.06 -32.67
C SER A 70 -24.47 -90.27 -31.47
N SER A 71 -24.21 -91.53 -31.07
CA SER A 71 -23.28 -91.86 -29.99
C SER A 71 -21.84 -91.60 -30.38
N ARG A 72 -21.46 -91.86 -31.64
CA ARG A 72 -20.15 -91.46 -32.20
C ARG A 72 -19.96 -89.95 -32.19
N LEU A 73 -20.98 -89.18 -32.58
CA LEU A 73 -20.93 -87.71 -32.51
C LEU A 73 -20.79 -87.21 -31.06
N LYS A 74 -21.53 -87.80 -30.11
CA LYS A 74 -21.41 -87.46 -28.68
C LYS A 74 -20.03 -87.83 -28.12
N LEU A 75 -19.48 -88.99 -28.48
CA LEU A 75 -18.13 -89.41 -28.11
C LEU A 75 -17.08 -88.46 -28.70
N HIS A 76 -17.22 -88.10 -29.98
CA HIS A 76 -16.32 -87.16 -30.64
C HIS A 76 -16.34 -85.78 -29.97
N ASN A 77 -17.51 -85.31 -29.55
CA ASN A 77 -17.66 -84.07 -28.79
C ASN A 77 -17.11 -84.18 -27.35
N ALA A 78 -17.19 -85.36 -26.72
CA ALA A 78 -16.64 -85.58 -25.39
C ALA A 78 -15.10 -85.66 -25.40
N VAL A 79 -14.50 -86.23 -26.45
CA VAL A 79 -13.04 -86.36 -26.59
C VAL A 79 -12.41 -85.07 -27.11
N GLY A 80 -13.00 -84.41 -28.11
CA GLY A 80 -12.42 -83.22 -28.74
C GLY A 80 -12.99 -81.88 -28.28
N GLY A 81 -13.95 -81.88 -27.36
CA GLY A 81 -14.69 -80.69 -26.95
C GLY A 81 -15.77 -80.24 -27.95
N ASP A 82 -16.62 -79.30 -27.53
CA ASP A 82 -17.67 -78.73 -28.36
C ASP A 82 -17.12 -77.65 -29.31
N ARG A 83 -16.80 -78.06 -30.53
CA ARG A 83 -16.21 -77.19 -31.58
C ARG A 83 -17.10 -76.01 -31.96
N GLN A 84 -18.42 -76.15 -31.84
CA GLN A 84 -19.35 -75.07 -32.16
C GLN A 84 -19.27 -73.95 -31.11
N LYS A 85 -19.07 -74.30 -29.84
CA LYS A 85 -18.84 -73.31 -28.78
C LYS A 85 -17.51 -72.58 -28.96
N LEU A 86 -16.45 -73.28 -29.37
CA LEU A 86 -15.16 -72.66 -29.67
C LEU A 86 -15.27 -71.64 -30.82
N ARG A 87 -16.04 -71.98 -31.87
CA ARG A 87 -16.33 -71.08 -32.98
C ARG A 87 -17.11 -69.83 -32.55
N ASN A 88 -18.02 -69.97 -31.59
CA ASN A 88 -18.80 -68.86 -31.04
C ASN A 88 -17.98 -67.96 -30.11
N ILE A 89 -17.06 -68.52 -29.31
CA ILE A 89 -16.18 -67.74 -28.42
C ILE A 89 -15.16 -66.92 -29.22
N LEU A 90 -14.69 -67.46 -30.34
CA LEU A 90 -13.74 -66.79 -31.23
C LEU A 90 -14.41 -65.92 -32.30
N SER A 91 -15.71 -65.63 -32.20
CA SER A 91 -16.45 -64.84 -33.20
C SER A 91 -15.85 -63.47 -33.45
N ASP A 92 -15.30 -62.85 -32.41
CA ASP A 92 -14.83 -61.47 -32.45
C ASP A 92 -13.50 -61.33 -33.19
N ASN A 93 -12.73 -62.42 -33.30
CA ASN A 93 -11.41 -62.45 -33.92
C ASN A 93 -11.37 -63.44 -35.08
N HIS A 94 -11.71 -62.97 -36.27
CA HIS A 94 -11.80 -63.77 -37.50
C HIS A 94 -10.54 -64.60 -37.79
N GLU A 95 -9.34 -64.05 -37.58
CA GLU A 95 -8.07 -64.75 -37.80
C GLU A 95 -7.87 -65.94 -36.85
N LEU A 96 -8.22 -65.77 -35.57
CA LEU A 96 -8.12 -66.84 -34.57
C LEU A 96 -9.17 -67.91 -34.83
N GLN A 97 -10.36 -67.51 -35.26
CA GLN A 97 -11.43 -68.43 -35.64
C GLN A 97 -11.00 -69.32 -36.81
N LEU A 98 -10.37 -68.74 -37.84
CA LEU A 98 -9.92 -69.48 -39.02
C LEU A 98 -8.77 -70.43 -38.70
N ALA A 99 -7.82 -70.01 -37.86
CA ALA A 99 -6.65 -70.81 -37.49
C ALA A 99 -6.98 -72.01 -36.59
N TYR A 100 -8.01 -71.89 -35.74
CA TYR A 100 -8.30 -72.85 -34.67
C TYR A 100 -9.63 -73.60 -34.80
N GLN A 101 -10.34 -73.48 -35.92
CA GLN A 101 -11.69 -74.03 -36.13
C GLN A 101 -11.80 -75.55 -35.88
N ASN A 102 -10.72 -76.31 -36.14
CA ASN A 102 -10.71 -77.77 -36.05
C ASN A 102 -9.79 -78.32 -34.93
N SER A 103 -9.20 -77.43 -34.12
CA SER A 103 -8.23 -77.78 -33.08
C SER A 103 -8.91 -78.05 -31.73
N GLU A 104 -8.25 -78.82 -30.86
CA GLU A 104 -8.70 -79.10 -29.49
C GLU A 104 -8.58 -77.86 -28.61
N LEU A 105 -9.56 -77.63 -27.72
CA LEU A 105 -9.65 -76.43 -26.90
C LEU A 105 -8.39 -76.16 -26.05
N GLU A 106 -7.80 -77.21 -25.45
CA GLU A 106 -6.60 -77.06 -24.61
C GLU A 106 -5.40 -76.53 -25.41
N LYS A 107 -5.16 -77.08 -26.61
CA LYS A 107 -4.11 -76.62 -27.53
C LYS A 107 -4.34 -75.18 -27.97
N VAL A 108 -5.59 -74.81 -28.25
CA VAL A 108 -5.96 -73.43 -28.60
C VAL A 108 -5.66 -72.47 -27.46
N THR A 109 -5.99 -72.85 -26.21
CA THR A 109 -5.68 -72.01 -25.05
C THR A 109 -4.19 -71.84 -24.82
N GLU A 110 -3.41 -72.92 -24.96
CA GLU A 110 -1.96 -72.90 -24.81
C GLU A 110 -1.31 -72.03 -25.89
N ASP A 111 -1.73 -72.17 -27.15
CA ASP A 111 -1.22 -71.37 -28.27
C ASP A 111 -1.57 -69.89 -28.12
N ILE A 112 -2.78 -69.55 -27.67
CA ILE A 112 -3.19 -68.17 -27.40
C ILE A 112 -2.37 -67.58 -26.24
N MET A 113 -2.19 -68.34 -25.16
CA MET A 113 -1.36 -67.93 -24.03
C MET A 113 0.10 -67.71 -24.46
N GLN A 114 0.65 -68.61 -25.27
CA GLN A 114 1.99 -68.49 -25.82
C GLN A 114 2.13 -67.29 -26.77
N ARG A 115 1.14 -67.05 -27.63
CA ARG A 115 1.11 -65.87 -28.52
C ARG A 115 1.00 -64.57 -27.72
N ASN A 116 0.20 -64.55 -26.67
CA ASN A 116 0.08 -63.40 -25.77
C ASN A 116 1.37 -63.16 -24.99
N PHE A 117 2.02 -64.21 -24.49
CA PHE A 117 3.32 -64.12 -23.85
C PHE A 117 4.38 -63.53 -24.80
N ASN A 118 4.43 -64.01 -26.05
CA ASN A 118 5.35 -63.48 -27.06
C ASN A 118 5.07 -62.01 -27.40
N LYS A 119 3.78 -61.62 -27.54
CA LYS A 119 3.39 -60.22 -27.74
C LYS A 119 3.78 -59.34 -26.55
N ARG A 120 3.57 -59.81 -25.32
CA ARG A 120 3.94 -59.10 -24.10
C ARG A 120 5.46 -58.92 -23.99
N LYS A 121 6.22 -59.99 -24.24
CA LYS A 121 7.69 -59.93 -24.31
C LYS A 121 8.19 -58.95 -25.36
N ALA A 122 7.55 -58.89 -26.53
CA ALA A 122 7.88 -57.93 -27.58
C ALA A 122 7.55 -56.48 -27.15
N LEU A 123 6.40 -56.28 -26.50
CA LEU A 123 6.00 -54.99 -25.92
C LEU A 123 7.00 -54.52 -24.87
N ASP A 124 7.38 -55.38 -23.93
CA ASP A 124 8.36 -55.07 -22.89
C ASP A 124 9.72 -54.68 -23.49
N LYS A 125 10.17 -55.39 -24.54
CA LYS A 125 11.38 -55.03 -25.29
C LYS A 125 11.27 -53.64 -25.93
N ILE A 126 10.14 -53.30 -26.54
CA ILE A 126 9.90 -51.99 -27.15
C ILE A 126 9.87 -50.89 -26.07
N ASN A 127 9.18 -51.13 -24.95
CA ASN A 127 9.13 -50.17 -23.83
C ASN A 127 10.52 -49.91 -23.25
N TYR A 128 11.33 -50.95 -23.09
CA TYR A 128 12.71 -50.80 -22.64
C TYR A 128 13.54 -49.96 -23.62
N GLN A 129 13.44 -50.25 -24.93
CA GLN A 129 14.12 -49.46 -25.97
C GLN A 129 13.66 -48.00 -25.98
N MET A 130 12.35 -47.75 -25.80
CA MET A 130 11.79 -46.42 -25.71
C MET A 130 12.33 -45.65 -24.50
N SER A 131 12.39 -46.30 -23.33
CA SER A 131 12.98 -45.71 -22.11
C SER A 131 14.45 -45.34 -22.32
N LEU A 132 15.24 -46.24 -22.93
CA LEU A 132 16.65 -46.00 -23.22
C LEU A 132 16.86 -44.84 -24.22
N LYS A 133 16.01 -44.77 -25.25
CA LYS A 133 16.02 -43.65 -26.22
C LYS A 133 15.58 -42.32 -25.60
N SER A 134 14.61 -42.35 -24.69
CA SER A 134 14.19 -41.17 -23.94
C SER A 134 15.32 -40.63 -23.05
N GLN A 135 16.02 -41.50 -22.32
CA GLN A 135 17.20 -41.11 -21.54
C GLN A 135 18.32 -40.54 -22.42
N GLN A 136 18.59 -41.14 -23.59
CA GLN A 136 19.55 -40.60 -24.56
C GLN A 136 19.15 -39.19 -25.03
N LEU A 137 17.87 -38.97 -25.32
CA LEU A 137 17.36 -37.66 -25.73
C LEU A 137 17.53 -36.61 -24.62
N ILE A 138 17.20 -36.98 -23.37
CA ILE A 138 17.38 -36.09 -22.21
C ILE A 138 18.85 -35.69 -22.06
N ASN A 139 19.77 -36.65 -22.16
CA ASN A 139 21.21 -36.38 -22.05
C ASN A 139 21.70 -35.46 -23.18
N LEU A 140 21.29 -35.70 -24.42
CA LEU A 140 21.63 -34.83 -25.56
C LEU A 140 21.04 -33.42 -25.41
N LYS A 141 19.83 -33.29 -24.85
CA LYS A 141 19.21 -31.99 -24.59
C LYS A 141 19.93 -31.21 -23.49
N LEU A 142 20.41 -31.90 -22.45
CA LEU A 142 21.27 -31.31 -21.44
C LEU A 142 22.60 -30.83 -22.04
N GLU A 143 23.22 -31.64 -22.88
CA GLU A 143 24.47 -31.26 -23.57
C GLU A 143 24.27 -30.07 -24.50
N GLU A 144 23.18 -30.05 -25.28
CA GLU A 144 22.79 -28.92 -26.11
C GLU A 144 22.63 -27.64 -25.28
N ALA A 145 21.93 -27.71 -24.14
CA ALA A 145 21.75 -26.58 -23.24
C ALA A 145 23.09 -26.07 -22.68
N LEU A 146 23.98 -26.98 -22.26
CA LEU A 146 25.31 -26.61 -21.78
C LEU A 146 26.15 -25.93 -22.87
N LEU A 147 26.11 -26.43 -24.11
CA LEU A 147 26.80 -25.80 -25.23
C LEU A 147 26.22 -24.42 -25.56
N GLN A 148 24.89 -24.28 -25.54
CA GLN A 148 24.25 -22.97 -25.71
C GLN A 148 24.68 -21.99 -24.60
N ASP A 149 24.73 -22.44 -23.35
CA ASP A 149 25.20 -21.60 -22.24
C ASP A 149 26.67 -21.21 -22.40
N ARG A 150 27.55 -22.13 -22.80
CA ARG A 150 28.94 -21.78 -23.13
C ARG A 150 29.02 -20.74 -24.25
N THR A 151 28.26 -20.90 -25.34
CA THR A 151 28.25 -19.90 -26.40
C THR A 151 27.69 -18.55 -25.94
N LYS A 152 26.70 -18.51 -25.05
CA LYS A 152 26.12 -17.26 -24.55
C LYS A 152 27.00 -16.56 -23.51
N TYR A 153 27.67 -17.30 -22.65
CA TYR A 153 28.36 -16.73 -21.48
C TYR A 153 29.90 -16.81 -21.58
N GLU A 154 30.48 -17.84 -22.20
CA GLU A 154 31.94 -17.95 -22.35
C GLU A 154 32.47 -17.20 -23.59
N SER A 155 31.72 -17.15 -24.71
CA SER A 155 32.17 -16.38 -25.89
C SER A 155 32.14 -14.85 -25.69
N LEU A 156 31.49 -14.39 -24.62
CA LEU A 156 31.44 -13.01 -24.14
C LEU A 156 32.50 -12.69 -23.08
N HIS A 157 33.55 -13.51 -22.94
CA HIS A 157 34.74 -13.09 -22.22
C HIS A 157 35.41 -11.91 -22.95
N ASN A 158 35.03 -10.70 -22.52
CA ASN A 158 35.77 -9.45 -22.58
C ASN A 158 36.80 -9.38 -23.71
N ILE A 159 36.30 -9.06 -24.90
CA ILE A 159 37.12 -8.46 -25.95
C ILE A 159 37.93 -7.35 -25.26
N LYS A 160 39.28 -7.44 -25.29
CA LYS A 160 40.15 -6.49 -24.56
C LYS A 160 39.88 -5.06 -25.01
N GLU A 161 39.51 -4.91 -26.27
CA GLU A 161 39.06 -3.67 -26.89
C GLU A 161 37.80 -3.10 -26.21
N GLU A 162 36.84 -3.93 -25.77
CA GLU A 162 35.63 -3.46 -25.08
C GLU A 162 35.93 -2.94 -23.68
N HIS A 163 36.86 -3.57 -22.95
CA HIS A 163 37.32 -3.07 -21.66
C HIS A 163 38.03 -1.72 -21.81
N ILE A 164 38.87 -1.58 -22.84
CA ILE A 164 39.53 -0.30 -23.15
C ILE A 164 38.48 0.75 -23.54
N ALA A 165 37.47 0.41 -24.33
CA ALA A 165 36.38 1.31 -24.68
C ALA A 165 35.57 1.76 -23.44
N LYS A 166 35.29 0.86 -22.50
CA LYS A 166 34.63 1.21 -21.22
C LYS A 166 35.50 2.16 -20.39
N LEU A 167 36.80 1.90 -20.29
CA LEU A 167 37.74 2.77 -19.58
C LEU A 167 37.81 4.16 -20.21
N ILE A 168 37.89 4.24 -21.55
CA ILE A 168 37.88 5.51 -22.28
C ILE A 168 36.56 6.24 -22.06
N THR A 169 35.43 5.53 -22.13
CA THR A 169 34.09 6.10 -21.89
C THR A 169 33.99 6.67 -20.47
N GLY A 170 34.51 5.96 -19.46
CA GLY A 170 34.57 6.46 -18.08
C GLY A 170 35.42 7.74 -17.97
N LYS A 171 36.61 7.77 -18.58
CA LYS A 171 37.45 8.98 -18.60
C LYS A 171 36.78 10.16 -19.31
N VAL A 172 36.06 9.90 -20.39
CA VAL A 172 35.30 10.93 -21.13
C VAL A 172 34.15 11.46 -20.27
N GLN A 173 33.41 10.58 -19.59
CA GLN A 173 32.35 10.99 -18.66
C GLN A 173 32.91 11.83 -17.50
N ASP A 174 34.03 11.43 -16.90
CA ASP A 174 34.70 12.20 -15.85
C ASP A 174 35.11 13.60 -16.34
N ALA A 175 35.64 13.70 -17.57
CA ALA A 175 36.00 14.98 -18.16
C ALA A 175 34.77 15.88 -18.41
N ILE A 176 33.65 15.29 -18.85
CA ILE A 176 32.38 16.00 -19.04
C ILE A 176 31.85 16.52 -17.69
N LEU A 177 31.86 15.68 -16.65
CA LEU A 177 31.42 16.08 -15.31
C LEU A 177 32.30 17.21 -14.74
N LYS A 178 33.63 17.12 -14.91
CA LYS A 178 34.54 18.21 -14.52
C LYS A 178 34.26 19.51 -15.26
N LYS A 179 34.00 19.45 -16.57
CA LYS A 179 33.61 20.61 -17.37
C LYS A 179 32.29 21.21 -16.89
N GLN A 180 31.30 20.38 -16.59
CA GLN A 180 30.00 20.83 -16.11
C GLN A 180 30.11 21.50 -14.74
N ALA A 181 30.85 20.89 -13.80
CA ALA A 181 31.14 21.50 -12.51
C ALA A 181 31.88 22.85 -12.65
N ALA A 182 32.85 22.94 -13.56
CA ALA A 182 33.55 24.20 -13.83
C ALA A 182 32.62 25.27 -14.43
N LEU A 183 31.66 24.89 -15.28
CA LEU A 183 30.65 25.80 -15.81
C LEU A 183 29.74 26.34 -14.72
N GLU A 184 29.28 25.48 -13.80
CA GLU A 184 28.45 25.87 -12.66
C GLU A 184 29.21 26.81 -11.72
N ILE A 185 30.46 26.49 -11.39
CA ILE A 185 31.35 27.36 -10.61
C ILE A 185 31.53 28.72 -11.29
N ARG A 186 31.73 28.75 -12.61
CA ARG A 186 31.84 30.01 -13.34
C ARG A 186 30.54 30.82 -13.28
N GLN A 187 29.39 30.18 -13.38
CA GLN A 187 28.08 30.85 -13.27
C GLN A 187 27.89 31.45 -11.89
N THR A 188 28.22 30.72 -10.82
CA THR A 188 28.12 31.26 -9.44
C THR A 188 29.07 32.43 -9.23
N TYR A 189 30.32 32.34 -9.70
CA TYR A 189 31.24 33.49 -9.63
C TYR A 189 30.75 34.70 -10.43
N THR A 190 30.13 34.49 -11.59
CA THR A 190 29.54 35.58 -12.38
C THR A 190 28.41 36.26 -11.61
N GLN A 191 27.53 35.48 -10.97
CA GLN A 191 26.46 36.02 -10.12
C GLN A 191 27.01 36.80 -8.92
N ILE A 192 28.07 36.29 -8.27
CA ILE A 192 28.72 36.99 -7.15
C ILE A 192 29.31 38.33 -7.64
N ILE A 193 30.00 38.35 -8.78
CA ILE A 193 30.55 39.58 -9.36
C ILE A 193 29.44 40.58 -9.67
N ASP A 194 28.33 40.12 -10.25
CA ASP A 194 27.20 41.00 -10.57
C ASP A 194 26.53 41.56 -9.31
N LEU A 195 26.44 40.77 -8.23
CA LEU A 195 25.96 41.24 -6.94
C LEU A 195 26.93 42.28 -6.35
N MET A 196 28.24 42.03 -6.37
CA MET A 196 29.24 42.99 -5.90
C MET A 196 29.23 44.29 -6.70
N LYS A 197 28.97 44.25 -8.01
CA LYS A 197 28.80 45.46 -8.83
C LYS A 197 27.56 46.25 -8.43
N LYS A 198 26.43 45.58 -8.16
CA LYS A 198 25.21 46.23 -7.67
C LYS A 198 25.42 46.87 -6.31
N ASP A 199 26.10 46.17 -5.41
CA ASP A 199 26.45 46.70 -4.09
C ASP A 199 27.39 47.90 -4.21
N GLY A 200 28.37 47.87 -5.11
CA GLY A 200 29.23 49.01 -5.42
C GLY A 200 28.43 50.25 -5.84
N LEU A 201 27.49 50.09 -6.78
CA LEU A 201 26.60 51.19 -7.21
C LEU A 201 25.71 51.70 -6.06
N TYR A 202 25.24 50.81 -5.18
CA TYR A 202 24.45 51.20 -4.01
C TYR A 202 25.27 52.01 -3.02
N PHE A 203 26.49 51.58 -2.70
CA PHE A 203 27.38 52.31 -1.81
C PHE A 203 27.82 53.65 -2.39
N ASP A 204 28.08 53.73 -3.69
CA ASP A 204 28.36 55.01 -4.36
C ASP A 204 27.16 55.96 -4.24
N GLY A 205 25.94 55.46 -4.43
CA GLY A 205 24.72 56.26 -4.24
C GLY A 205 24.57 56.80 -2.81
N ILE A 206 24.88 55.97 -1.79
CA ILE A 206 24.91 56.42 -0.39
C ILE A 206 25.99 57.47 -0.18
N LEU A 207 27.20 57.25 -0.68
CA LEU A 207 28.31 58.18 -0.51
C LEU A 207 28.02 59.53 -1.15
N SER A 208 27.43 59.55 -2.35
CA SER A 208 26.97 60.79 -2.98
C SER A 208 25.89 61.49 -2.16
N ALA A 209 24.90 60.77 -1.64
CA ALA A 209 23.86 61.35 -0.79
C ALA A 209 24.44 61.95 0.51
N ILE A 210 25.41 61.28 1.14
CA ILE A 210 26.10 61.80 2.33
C ILE A 210 26.92 63.05 1.99
N GLN A 211 27.57 63.10 0.82
CA GLN A 211 28.29 64.29 0.38
C GLN A 211 27.34 65.47 0.14
N GLU A 212 26.20 65.24 -0.52
CA GLU A 212 25.18 66.27 -0.72
C GLU A 212 24.63 66.79 0.60
N ASP A 213 24.34 65.90 1.55
CA ASP A 213 23.87 66.26 2.88
C ASP A 213 24.92 67.05 3.66
N PHE A 214 26.20 66.66 3.57
CA PHE A 214 27.31 67.42 4.15
C PHE A 214 27.32 68.88 3.65
N TRP A 215 27.20 69.09 2.34
CA TRP A 215 27.15 70.44 1.77
C TRP A 215 25.93 71.22 2.23
N TYR A 216 24.77 70.57 2.31
CA TYR A 216 23.53 71.18 2.80
C TYR A 216 23.67 71.60 4.26
N GLN A 217 24.18 70.71 5.11
CA GLN A 217 24.45 70.99 6.52
C GLN A 217 25.45 72.13 6.70
N CYS A 218 26.56 72.15 5.95
CA CYS A 218 27.52 73.26 5.96
C CYS A 218 26.86 74.59 5.60
N ARG A 219 25.99 74.61 4.57
CA ARG A 219 25.25 75.81 4.18
C ARG A 219 24.26 76.25 5.26
N CYS A 220 23.56 75.31 5.89
CA CYS A 220 22.67 75.58 7.01
C CYS A 220 23.41 76.21 8.19
N ILE A 221 24.57 75.65 8.58
CA ILE A 221 25.41 76.20 9.65
C ILE A 221 25.88 77.61 9.29
N LEU A 222 26.37 77.83 8.08
CA LEU A 222 26.85 79.14 7.64
C LEU A 222 25.73 80.19 7.67
N ASN A 223 24.54 79.84 7.20
CA ASN A 223 23.37 80.70 7.27
C ASN A 223 22.94 80.97 8.72
N ALA A 224 22.93 79.95 9.58
CA ALA A 224 22.60 80.09 10.99
C ALA A 224 23.60 81.01 11.71
N THR A 225 24.90 80.89 11.41
CA THR A 225 25.94 81.78 11.94
C THR A 225 25.74 83.21 11.45
N LYS A 226 25.44 83.42 10.16
CA LYS A 226 25.15 84.76 9.62
C LYS A 226 23.92 85.39 10.30
N GLN A 227 22.86 84.62 10.50
CA GLN A 227 21.66 85.09 11.21
C GLN A 227 21.96 85.36 12.69
N GLY A 228 22.77 84.52 13.33
CA GLY A 228 23.25 84.73 14.69
C GLY A 228 24.05 86.03 14.83
N GLN A 229 24.95 86.31 13.89
CA GLN A 229 25.72 87.56 13.83
C GLN A 229 24.80 88.78 13.70
N LEU A 230 23.86 88.77 12.75
CA LEU A 230 22.88 89.85 12.58
C LEU A 230 22.02 90.06 13.84
N ALA A 231 21.59 88.97 14.48
CA ALA A 231 20.83 89.04 15.72
C ALA A 231 21.66 89.63 16.87
N THR A 232 22.95 89.30 16.96
CA THR A 232 23.86 89.90 17.97
C THR A 232 24.14 91.37 17.70
N GLU A 233 24.30 91.77 16.43
CA GLU A 233 24.46 93.17 16.04
C GLU A 233 23.20 93.96 16.42
N TYR A 234 22.01 93.48 16.03
CA TYR A 234 20.74 94.10 16.39
C TYR A 234 20.54 94.21 17.91
N LYS A 235 20.96 93.19 18.67
CA LYS A 235 20.92 93.23 20.14
C LYS A 235 21.82 94.34 20.69
N ASN A 236 23.05 94.45 20.19
CA ASN A 236 24.00 95.48 20.61
C ASN A 236 23.47 96.88 20.29
N ASP A 237 22.92 97.08 19.09
CA ASP A 237 22.32 98.36 18.68
C ASP A 237 21.18 98.75 19.62
N ARG A 238 20.30 97.79 19.96
CA ARG A 238 19.22 98.02 20.94
C ARG A 238 19.76 98.35 22.33
N GLU A 239 20.75 97.61 22.82
CA GLU A 239 21.39 97.89 24.12
C GLU A 239 21.97 99.31 24.17
N GLN A 240 22.58 99.76 23.06
CA GLN A 240 23.10 101.12 22.95
C GLN A 240 21.98 102.17 22.91
N GLU A 241 20.92 101.96 22.11
CA GLU A 241 19.74 102.83 22.08
C GLU A 241 19.11 102.96 23.48
N TYR A 242 19.00 101.85 24.22
CA TYR A 242 18.51 101.86 25.60
C TYR A 242 19.40 102.67 26.55
N GLN A 243 20.72 102.51 26.46
CA GLN A 243 21.66 103.29 27.29
C GLN A 243 21.60 104.78 26.99
N ASP A 244 21.46 105.16 25.71
CA ASP A 244 21.38 106.57 25.32
C ASP A 244 20.03 107.18 25.73
N LEU A 245 18.94 106.43 25.61
CA LEU A 245 17.63 106.82 26.14
C LEU A 245 17.68 106.98 27.67
N GLU A 246 18.32 106.05 28.38
CA GLU A 246 18.50 106.11 29.83
C GLU A 246 19.27 107.39 30.25
N LYS A 247 20.38 107.70 29.56
CA LYS A 247 21.13 108.95 29.79
C LYS A 247 20.27 110.19 29.54
N ALA A 248 19.51 110.20 28.43
CA ALA A 248 18.62 111.31 28.10
C ALA A 248 17.53 111.51 29.16
N ILE A 249 16.89 110.42 29.62
CA ILE A 249 15.91 110.44 30.70
C ILE A 249 16.55 110.93 32.00
N LEU A 250 17.76 110.49 32.35
CA LEU A 250 18.45 110.96 33.56
C LEU A 250 18.77 112.46 33.50
N LEU A 251 19.16 112.98 32.34
CA LEU A 251 19.39 114.41 32.13
C LEU A 251 18.08 115.20 32.22
N ASP A 252 17.01 114.72 31.59
CA ASP A 252 15.67 115.30 31.67
C ASP A 252 15.14 115.30 33.11
N MET A 253 15.30 114.21 33.85
CA MET A 253 14.94 114.14 35.27
C MET A 253 15.75 115.13 36.13
N LYS A 254 17.05 115.29 35.85
CA LYS A 254 17.89 116.28 36.54
C LYS A 254 17.48 117.72 36.20
N THR A 255 17.16 118.02 34.94
CA THR A 255 16.69 119.35 34.52
C THR A 255 15.33 119.66 35.13
N ARG A 256 14.35 118.75 35.01
CA ARG A 256 13.05 118.87 35.70
C ARG A 256 13.20 119.06 37.21
N LYS A 257 14.13 118.36 37.87
CA LYS A 257 14.39 118.56 39.29
C LYS A 257 14.89 119.98 39.59
N ARG A 258 15.84 120.50 38.79
CA ARG A 258 16.31 121.89 38.92
C ARG A 258 15.21 122.90 38.64
N ASP A 259 14.40 122.68 37.60
CA ASP A 259 13.28 123.55 37.26
C ASP A 259 12.23 123.55 38.35
N LEU A 260 11.92 122.39 38.94
CA LEU A 260 11.06 122.28 40.12
C LEU A 260 11.66 123.01 41.33
N GLU A 261 12.97 122.94 41.55
CA GLU A 261 13.64 123.71 42.62
C GLU A 261 13.55 125.23 42.37
N ILE A 262 13.74 125.69 41.14
CA ILE A 262 13.58 127.10 40.76
C ILE A 262 12.13 127.54 40.93
N ILE A 263 11.16 126.77 40.41
CA ILE A 263 9.73 127.04 40.58
C ILE A 263 9.38 127.02 42.07
N HIS A 264 9.93 126.11 42.87
CA HIS A 264 9.68 126.06 44.31
C HIS A 264 10.26 127.28 45.03
N GLN A 265 11.43 127.77 44.62
CA GLN A 265 12.01 129.03 45.13
C GLN A 265 11.18 130.24 44.68
N GLN A 266 10.80 130.32 43.41
CA GLN A 266 9.92 131.36 42.87
C GLN A 266 8.55 131.32 43.53
N THR A 267 7.98 130.15 43.80
CA THR A 267 6.73 129.97 44.52
C THR A 267 6.90 130.37 45.98
N LYS A 268 8.02 130.06 46.64
CA LYS A 268 8.32 130.58 47.99
C LYS A 268 8.43 132.10 48.01
N MET A 269 9.11 132.69 47.03
CA MET A 269 9.23 134.16 46.85
C MET A 269 7.87 134.79 46.53
N LEU A 270 7.09 134.17 45.64
CA LEU A 270 5.71 134.56 45.32
C LEU A 270 4.81 134.36 46.53
N GLN A 271 4.98 133.33 47.35
CA GLN A 271 4.19 133.06 48.55
C GLN A 271 4.56 134.04 49.68
N SER A 272 5.82 134.44 49.81
CA SER A 272 6.22 135.56 50.69
C SER A 272 5.69 136.90 50.17
N ASN A 273 5.72 137.12 48.85
CA ASN A 273 5.15 138.32 48.23
C ASN A 273 3.60 138.32 48.25
N LEU A 274 2.97 137.15 48.16
CA LEU A 274 1.51 136.93 48.27
C LEU A 274 1.03 137.07 49.70
N LYS A 275 1.86 136.78 50.71
CA LYS A 275 1.59 137.21 52.09
C LYS A 275 1.47 138.74 52.20
N HIS A 276 2.01 139.49 51.24
CA HIS A 276 1.89 140.94 51.15
C HIS A 276 0.90 141.44 50.07
N LEU A 277 0.29 140.56 49.27
CA LEU A 277 -0.57 140.93 48.12
C LEU A 277 -1.90 140.16 47.98
N LEU A 278 -2.22 139.22 48.88
CA LEU A 278 -3.55 138.59 48.88
C LEU A 278 -4.61 139.51 49.52
N ARG A 279 -5.12 140.43 48.70
CA ARG A 279 -6.55 140.73 48.71
C ARG A 279 -7.25 139.55 48.03
N ARG A 280 -8.16 138.97 48.80
CA ARG A 280 -9.00 137.83 48.45
C ARG A 280 -9.87 138.15 47.22
N ASP A 281 -10.25 137.08 46.50
CA ASP A 281 -11.36 136.96 45.54
C ASP A 281 -10.95 136.94 44.06
N SER A 282 -11.15 135.79 43.39
CA SER A 282 -12.30 135.61 42.51
C SER A 282 -12.20 134.31 41.71
N ASP A 283 -13.25 133.49 41.82
CA ASP A 283 -13.57 132.32 41.01
C ASP A 283 -13.66 132.63 39.51
N LEU A 284 -13.25 131.70 38.65
CA LEU A 284 -13.68 131.69 37.25
C LEU A 284 -13.96 130.25 36.77
N THR A 285 -15.24 129.91 36.80
CA THR A 285 -15.86 128.77 36.12
C THR A 285 -15.93 129.08 34.62
N THR A 286 -15.41 128.21 33.75
CA THR A 286 -15.58 128.32 32.29
C THR A 286 -16.56 127.29 31.75
N CYS A 287 -17.43 127.81 30.87
CA CYS A 287 -18.65 127.22 30.36
C CYS A 287 -18.40 126.12 29.31
N ILE A 288 -19.15 125.02 29.40
CA ILE A 288 -19.21 123.95 28.38
C ILE A 288 -20.29 124.31 27.36
N VAL A 289 -19.90 124.47 26.10
CA VAL A 289 -20.81 124.67 24.96
C VAL A 289 -21.10 123.32 24.30
N LYS A 290 -22.38 122.94 24.17
CA LYS A 290 -22.82 121.75 23.41
C LYS A 290 -23.12 122.13 21.96
N VAL A 291 -22.59 121.37 21.01
CA VAL A 291 -22.78 121.54 19.55
C VAL A 291 -23.77 120.48 19.04
N GLU A 292 -24.69 120.85 18.15
CA GLU A 292 -25.70 119.95 17.54
C GLU A 292 -25.13 119.09 16.39
N GLU A 293 -25.60 117.84 16.30
CA GLU A 293 -25.12 116.81 15.36
C GLU A 293 -25.65 117.02 13.91
N SER A 294 -24.76 116.96 12.93
CA SER A 294 -25.06 117.15 11.50
C SER A 294 -25.56 115.86 10.80
N ARG A 295 -26.38 116.00 9.74
CA ARG A 295 -27.11 114.91 9.05
C ARG A 295 -26.23 113.78 8.48
N ASP A 296 -24.95 114.05 8.18
CA ASP A 296 -24.00 113.07 7.64
C ASP A 296 -23.59 112.00 8.67
N PHE A 297 -23.76 112.27 9.97
CA PHE A 297 -23.50 111.26 11.01
C PHE A 297 -24.58 110.17 11.07
N HIS A 298 -25.78 110.42 10.54
CA HIS A 298 -26.88 109.46 10.62
C HIS A 298 -26.77 108.35 9.57
N THR A 299 -26.31 108.67 8.35
CA THR A 299 -25.99 107.68 7.32
C THR A 299 -24.81 106.81 7.74
N LEU A 300 -23.74 107.42 8.26
CA LEU A 300 -22.58 106.69 8.79
C LEU A 300 -22.96 105.73 9.92
N ARG A 301 -23.88 106.13 10.81
CA ARG A 301 -24.35 105.27 11.91
C ARG A 301 -25.16 104.07 11.41
N LYS A 302 -25.94 104.24 10.35
CA LYS A 302 -26.69 103.14 9.71
C LYS A 302 -25.76 102.15 9.01
N ASP A 303 -24.73 102.65 8.33
CA ASP A 303 -23.72 101.83 7.67
C ASP A 303 -22.87 101.06 8.70
N LEU A 304 -22.49 101.70 9.82
CA LEU A 304 -21.80 101.03 10.93
C LEU A 304 -22.64 99.92 11.55
N GLN A 305 -23.95 100.13 11.75
CA GLN A 305 -24.85 99.07 12.24
C GLN A 305 -24.96 97.89 11.26
N GLN A 306 -24.96 98.15 9.95
CA GLN A 306 -24.95 97.09 8.95
C GLN A 306 -23.63 96.30 9.01
N ILE A 307 -22.48 96.98 9.07
CA ILE A 307 -21.17 96.32 9.19
C ILE A 307 -21.10 95.48 10.46
N GLU A 308 -21.54 96.02 11.61
CA GLU A 308 -21.57 95.30 12.88
C GLU A 308 -22.46 94.05 12.83
N SER A 309 -23.64 94.15 12.17
CA SER A 309 -24.52 92.99 11.96
C SER A 309 -23.86 91.90 11.10
N THR A 310 -23.13 92.29 10.04
CA THR A 310 -22.41 91.34 9.19
C THR A 310 -21.22 90.70 9.92
N LEU A 311 -20.50 91.46 10.74
CA LEU A 311 -19.38 90.96 11.53
C LEU A 311 -19.84 89.98 12.60
N HIS A 312 -20.97 90.24 13.28
CA HIS A 312 -21.55 89.28 14.21
C HIS A 312 -22.06 88.02 13.51
N PHE A 313 -22.66 88.13 12.32
CA PHE A 313 -23.03 86.97 11.52
C PHE A 313 -21.80 86.12 11.16
N LEU A 314 -20.73 86.76 10.67
CA LEU A 314 -19.46 86.12 10.36
C LEU A 314 -18.80 85.48 11.59
N GLN A 315 -18.83 86.15 12.74
CA GLN A 315 -18.34 85.65 14.03
C GLN A 315 -19.07 84.36 14.44
N ASN A 316 -20.40 84.35 14.32
CA ASN A 316 -21.23 83.18 14.66
C ASN A 316 -21.00 82.02 13.67
N THR A 317 -20.83 82.31 12.38
CA THR A 317 -20.59 81.26 11.37
C THR A 317 -19.20 80.65 11.45
N THR A 318 -18.18 81.44 11.84
CA THR A 318 -16.80 80.97 11.97
C THR A 318 -16.47 80.46 13.37
N LEU A 319 -17.40 80.61 14.34
CA LEU A 319 -17.26 80.22 15.75
C LEU A 319 -16.04 80.86 16.43
N VAL A 320 -15.84 82.16 16.21
CA VAL A 320 -14.66 82.89 16.66
C VAL A 320 -14.99 83.84 17.82
N SER A 321 -14.07 84.00 18.78
CA SER A 321 -14.31 84.81 19.99
C SER A 321 -14.16 86.32 19.78
N SER A 322 -13.40 86.77 18.78
CA SER A 322 -13.18 88.19 18.45
C SER A 322 -13.22 88.44 16.94
N PHE A 323 -13.66 89.63 16.51
CA PHE A 323 -13.74 90.00 15.09
C PHE A 323 -12.39 89.93 14.36
N GLU A 324 -11.29 90.25 15.04
CA GLU A 324 -9.93 90.22 14.47
C GLU A 324 -9.48 88.81 14.05
N GLN A 325 -10.05 87.78 14.68
CA GLN A 325 -9.70 86.39 14.43
C GLN A 325 -10.50 85.75 13.28
N ILE A 326 -11.50 86.45 12.73
CA ILE A 326 -12.34 85.94 11.62
C ILE A 326 -11.50 85.71 10.36
N TYR A 327 -10.63 86.65 9.99
CA TYR A 327 -9.82 86.53 8.78
C TYR A 327 -8.72 85.45 8.90
N PRO A 328 -7.91 85.39 9.98
CA PRO A 328 -6.93 84.33 10.17
C PRO A 328 -7.54 82.91 10.17
N THR A 329 -8.71 82.74 10.79
CA THR A 329 -9.39 81.43 10.85
C THR A 329 -9.91 81.01 9.48
N LEU A 330 -10.48 81.92 8.70
CA LEU A 330 -10.89 81.66 7.32
C LEU A 330 -9.69 81.33 6.41
N GLU A 331 -8.55 82.02 6.59
CA GLU A 331 -7.33 81.73 5.84
C GLU A 331 -6.78 80.35 6.17
N GLU A 332 -6.78 79.97 7.46
CA GLU A 332 -6.33 78.66 7.92
C GLU A 332 -7.28 77.56 7.45
N GLN A 333 -8.61 77.76 7.51
CA GLN A 333 -9.59 76.84 6.93
C GLN A 333 -9.35 76.65 5.42
N ARG A 334 -9.01 77.71 4.69
CA ARG A 334 -8.66 77.62 3.27
C ARG A 334 -7.38 76.83 3.04
N LYS A 335 -6.35 77.01 3.87
CA LYS A 335 -5.09 76.23 3.82
C LYS A 335 -5.34 74.75 4.15
N GLN A 336 -6.14 74.46 5.17
CA GLN A 336 -6.54 73.11 5.56
C GLN A 336 -7.34 72.43 4.45
N LYS A 337 -8.32 73.12 3.84
CA LYS A 337 -9.06 72.61 2.68
C LYS A 337 -8.11 72.23 1.54
N ARG A 338 -7.16 73.09 1.19
CA ARG A 338 -6.15 72.78 0.15
C ARG A 338 -5.32 71.53 0.50
N ARG A 339 -4.85 71.40 1.75
CA ARG A 339 -4.10 70.22 2.22
C ARG A 339 -4.93 68.95 2.15
N LEU A 340 -6.19 69.01 2.59
CA LEU A 340 -7.13 67.88 2.54
C LEU A 340 -7.42 67.48 1.09
N THR A 341 -7.70 68.43 0.19
CA THR A 341 -7.93 68.12 -1.22
C THR A 341 -6.70 67.47 -1.87
N ALA A 342 -5.49 67.96 -1.56
CA ALA A 342 -4.25 67.34 -2.05
C ALA A 342 -4.03 65.92 -1.48
N SER A 343 -4.37 65.70 -0.22
CA SER A 343 -4.32 64.38 0.42
C SER A 343 -5.30 63.40 -0.22
N VAL A 344 -6.56 63.83 -0.46
CA VAL A 344 -7.58 63.03 -1.15
C VAL A 344 -7.11 62.66 -2.56
N ALA A 345 -6.58 63.60 -3.34
CA ALA A 345 -6.06 63.32 -4.67
C ALA A 345 -4.87 62.34 -4.66
N ARG A 346 -4.01 62.39 -3.63
CA ARG A 346 -2.93 61.41 -3.43
C ARG A 346 -3.48 60.03 -3.10
N CYS A 347 -4.47 59.94 -2.22
CA CYS A 347 -5.13 58.68 -1.87
C CYS A 347 -5.80 58.05 -3.10
N GLN A 348 -6.50 58.84 -3.92
CA GLN A 348 -7.11 58.37 -5.17
C GLN A 348 -6.08 57.79 -6.15
N ARG A 349 -4.96 58.49 -6.37
CA ARG A 349 -3.86 57.96 -7.19
C ARG A 349 -3.27 56.67 -6.63
N ASN A 350 -3.10 56.58 -5.31
CA ASN A 350 -2.63 55.34 -4.67
C ASN A 350 -3.62 54.20 -4.88
N THR A 351 -4.94 54.45 -4.76
CA THR A 351 -5.95 53.42 -5.00
C THR A 351 -5.94 52.95 -6.46
N GLU A 352 -5.80 53.85 -7.43
CA GLU A 352 -5.68 53.48 -8.86
C GLU A 352 -4.42 52.64 -9.14
N ILE A 353 -3.28 52.99 -8.53
CA ILE A 353 -2.04 52.20 -8.63
C ILE A 353 -2.24 50.81 -8.02
N ILE A 354 -2.94 50.70 -6.90
CA ILE A 354 -3.22 49.39 -6.28
C ILE A 354 -4.15 48.57 -7.18
N MET A 355 -5.21 49.17 -7.73
CA MET A 355 -6.15 48.49 -8.62
C MET A 355 -5.47 48.01 -9.91
N THR A 356 -4.60 48.81 -10.50
CA THR A 356 -3.81 48.40 -11.69
C THR A 356 -2.83 47.27 -11.37
N LYS A 357 -2.14 47.32 -10.22
CA LYS A 357 -1.29 46.22 -9.76
C LYS A 357 -2.08 44.94 -9.51
N LEU A 358 -3.26 45.05 -8.92
CA LEU A 358 -4.15 43.93 -8.68
C LEU A 358 -4.62 43.30 -10.00
N ALA A 359 -5.08 44.12 -10.96
CA ALA A 359 -5.47 43.65 -12.29
C ALA A 359 -4.31 42.96 -13.03
N HIS A 360 -3.09 43.50 -12.93
CA HIS A 360 -1.89 42.86 -13.49
C HIS A 360 -1.58 41.52 -12.79
N ALA A 361 -1.68 41.46 -11.46
CA ALA A 361 -1.49 40.24 -10.71
C ALA A 361 -2.54 39.17 -11.03
N GLU A 362 -3.81 39.56 -11.24
CA GLU A 362 -4.87 38.67 -11.68
C GLU A 362 -4.61 38.13 -13.08
N LEU A 363 -4.16 38.98 -14.01
CA LEU A 363 -3.77 38.55 -15.34
C LEU A 363 -2.60 37.57 -15.26
N MET A 364 -1.53 37.89 -14.51
CA MET A 364 -0.41 36.97 -14.28
C MET A 364 -0.87 35.66 -13.65
N TYR A 365 -1.74 35.69 -12.64
CA TYR A 365 -2.30 34.50 -12.01
C TYR A 365 -3.07 33.64 -13.02
N SER A 366 -3.91 34.26 -13.86
CA SER A 366 -4.65 33.54 -14.90
C SER A 366 -3.72 32.91 -15.95
N THR A 367 -2.67 33.64 -16.37
CA THR A 367 -1.67 33.13 -17.30
C THR A 367 -0.87 32.00 -16.68
N LEU A 368 -0.44 32.09 -15.42
CA LEU A 368 0.27 31.01 -14.73
C LEU A 368 -0.62 29.78 -14.47
N ARG A 369 -1.90 30.00 -14.15
CA ARG A 369 -2.88 28.93 -13.97
C ARG A 369 -3.10 28.15 -15.28
N ASN A 370 -3.13 28.86 -16.41
CA ASN A 370 -3.37 28.28 -17.72
C ASN A 370 -2.08 27.86 -18.46
N SER A 371 -0.92 28.39 -18.04
CA SER A 371 0.43 28.05 -18.49
C SER A 371 1.13 27.08 -17.54
N MET A 372 0.36 26.29 -16.76
CA MET A 372 0.95 25.14 -16.07
C MET A 372 1.54 24.22 -17.15
N VAL A 373 2.88 24.23 -17.22
CA VAL A 373 3.69 23.44 -18.14
C VAL A 373 3.16 22.00 -18.14
N ASP A 374 2.94 21.40 -19.32
CA ASP A 374 2.44 20.03 -19.45
C ASP A 374 3.24 19.03 -18.60
N THR A 375 4.54 19.31 -18.40
CA THR A 375 5.44 18.59 -17.50
C THR A 375 4.98 18.52 -16.05
N THR A 376 4.25 19.52 -15.53
CA THR A 376 3.72 19.53 -14.16
C THR A 376 2.48 18.64 -14.04
N ARG A 377 1.67 18.55 -15.10
CA ARG A 377 0.53 17.64 -15.17
C ARG A 377 0.99 16.20 -15.32
N GLU A 378 2.00 15.96 -16.15
CA GLU A 378 2.69 14.68 -16.28
C GLU A 378 3.36 14.27 -14.98
N TYR A 379 4.03 15.18 -14.29
CA TYR A 379 4.60 14.93 -12.97
C TYR A 379 3.54 14.54 -11.94
N LYS A 380 2.39 15.22 -11.91
CA LYS A 380 1.28 14.87 -11.00
C LYS A 380 0.68 13.50 -11.32
N LYS A 381 0.52 13.14 -12.60
CA LYS A 381 0.09 11.81 -13.03
C LYS A 381 1.10 10.73 -12.62
N ARG A 382 2.37 10.93 -12.95
CA ARG A 382 3.45 10.01 -12.60
C ARG A 382 3.60 9.83 -11.09
N LYS A 383 3.40 10.89 -10.31
CA LYS A 383 3.37 10.83 -8.84
C LYS A 383 2.19 10.01 -8.31
N ALA A 384 1.03 10.07 -8.96
CA ALA A 384 -0.12 9.25 -8.59
C ALA A 384 0.13 7.77 -8.93
N GLU A 385 0.62 7.48 -10.13
CA GLU A 385 0.99 6.12 -10.58
C GLU A 385 2.05 5.49 -9.65
N LEU A 386 3.09 6.24 -9.28
CA LEU A 386 4.12 5.76 -8.35
C LEU A 386 3.55 5.49 -6.95
N LYS A 387 2.59 6.30 -6.48
CA LYS A 387 1.93 6.04 -5.19
C LYS A 387 1.08 4.78 -5.23
N GLU A 388 0.38 4.52 -6.33
CA GLU A 388 -0.38 3.28 -6.52
C GLU A 388 0.55 2.07 -6.54
N ALA A 389 1.64 2.12 -7.29
CA ALA A 389 2.65 1.05 -7.32
C ALA A 389 3.26 0.78 -5.93
N ILE A 390 3.57 1.82 -5.15
CA ILE A 390 4.04 1.67 -3.76
C ILE A 390 2.98 0.98 -2.91
N ASN A 391 1.71 1.38 -3.01
CA ASN A 391 0.63 0.76 -2.24
C ASN A 391 0.42 -0.71 -2.60
N GLU A 392 0.60 -1.08 -3.88
CA GLU A 392 0.56 -2.49 -4.31
C GLU A 392 1.72 -3.30 -3.71
N GLU A 393 2.93 -2.76 -3.69
CA GLU A 393 4.08 -3.43 -3.07
C GLU A 393 3.93 -3.56 -1.54
N VAL A 394 3.37 -2.55 -0.87
CA VAL A 394 3.04 -2.63 0.57
C VAL A 394 2.04 -3.76 0.84
N LYS A 395 0.98 -3.89 0.03
CA LYS A 395 0.02 -5.00 0.16
C LYS A 395 0.68 -6.37 -0.04
N LYS A 396 1.60 -6.50 -1.01
CA LYS A 396 2.38 -7.74 -1.20
C LYS A 396 3.24 -8.04 0.03
N GLN A 397 3.92 -7.03 0.58
CA GLN A 397 4.73 -7.18 1.78
C GLN A 397 3.91 -7.63 2.99
N GLU A 398 2.73 -7.06 3.19
CA GLU A 398 1.78 -7.49 4.24
C GLU A 398 1.34 -8.95 4.04
N TRP A 399 1.03 -9.33 2.80
CA TRP A 399 0.67 -10.71 2.46
C TRP A 399 1.80 -11.71 2.75
N TYR A 400 3.04 -11.38 2.36
CA TYR A 400 4.21 -12.20 2.69
C TYR A 400 4.45 -12.26 4.20
N GLY A 401 4.24 -11.15 4.91
CA GLY A 401 4.29 -11.10 6.37
C GLY A 401 3.30 -12.05 7.04
N LEU A 402 2.04 -12.04 6.60
CA LEU A 402 1.00 -12.96 7.08
C LEU A 402 1.32 -14.43 6.75
N SER A 403 1.78 -14.70 5.53
CA SER A 403 2.18 -16.06 5.11
C SER A 403 3.37 -16.57 5.93
N ARG A 404 4.35 -15.70 6.22
CA ARG A 404 5.49 -16.04 7.09
C ARG A 404 5.04 -16.32 8.52
N ARG A 405 4.14 -15.52 9.10
CA ARG A 405 3.58 -15.79 10.44
C ARG A 405 2.89 -17.15 10.51
N ARG A 406 2.01 -17.47 9.55
CA ARG A 406 1.36 -18.78 9.46
C ARG A 406 2.37 -19.94 9.37
N LYS A 407 3.43 -19.78 8.57
CA LYS A 407 4.50 -20.79 8.50
C LYS A 407 5.26 -20.92 9.82
N CYS A 408 5.56 -19.80 10.49
CA CYS A 408 6.20 -19.80 11.80
C CYS A 408 5.32 -20.45 12.88
N GLU A 409 4.02 -20.16 12.89
CA GLU A 409 3.03 -20.80 13.77
C GLU A 409 2.96 -22.31 13.54
N LEU A 410 2.90 -22.74 12.27
CA LEU A 410 2.90 -24.16 11.92
C LEU A 410 4.19 -24.86 12.34
N LEU A 411 5.35 -24.23 12.12
CA LEU A 411 6.65 -24.76 12.59
C LEU A 411 6.73 -24.81 14.12
N ALA A 412 6.17 -23.83 14.82
CA ALA A 412 6.10 -23.84 16.29
C ALA A 412 5.22 -24.99 16.78
N ASN A 413 4.05 -25.21 16.16
CA ASN A 413 3.17 -26.33 16.48
C ASN A 413 3.86 -27.68 16.20
N VAL A 414 4.51 -27.85 15.06
CA VAL A 414 5.29 -29.07 14.75
C VAL A 414 6.38 -29.31 15.79
N ARG A 415 7.09 -28.26 16.23
CA ARG A 415 8.09 -28.38 17.31
C ARG A 415 7.45 -28.77 18.64
N LEU A 416 6.30 -28.18 18.98
CA LEU A 416 5.56 -28.52 20.20
C LEU A 416 5.15 -30.00 20.19
N TYR A 417 4.60 -30.49 19.07
CA TYR A 417 4.21 -31.90 18.92
C TYR A 417 5.42 -32.83 18.96
N LEU A 418 6.53 -32.49 18.29
CA LEU A 418 7.76 -33.29 18.36
C LEU A 418 8.31 -33.36 19.80
N LYS A 419 8.26 -32.25 20.55
CA LYS A 419 8.64 -32.24 21.97
C LYS A 419 7.69 -33.07 22.83
N GLN A 420 6.38 -33.03 22.56
CA GLN A 420 5.41 -33.89 23.24
C GLN A 420 5.70 -35.38 23.00
N ILE A 421 6.01 -35.75 21.75
CA ILE A 421 6.39 -37.14 21.41
C ILE A 421 7.71 -37.52 22.09
N ASP A 422 8.72 -36.65 22.13
CA ASP A 422 9.98 -36.95 22.84
C ASP A 422 9.78 -37.08 24.35
N GLN A 423 8.94 -36.26 24.97
CA GLN A 423 8.53 -36.43 26.37
C GLN A 423 7.85 -37.78 26.62
N LEU A 424 7.00 -38.25 25.69
CA LEU A 424 6.36 -39.57 25.77
C LEU A 424 7.37 -40.72 25.55
N CYS A 425 8.47 -40.47 24.83
CA CYS A 425 9.54 -41.43 24.59
C CYS A 425 10.66 -41.42 25.65
N LYS A 426 10.66 -40.50 26.63
CA LYS A 426 11.60 -40.48 27.77
C LYS A 426 11.72 -41.80 28.57
N PRO A 427 10.67 -42.64 28.76
CA PRO A 427 10.85 -43.92 29.44
C PRO A 427 11.61 -44.97 28.62
N ILE A 428 11.80 -44.76 27.30
CA ILE A 428 12.49 -45.69 26.40
C ILE A 428 14.00 -45.44 26.50
N HIS A 429 14.70 -46.31 27.23
CA HIS A 429 16.15 -46.23 27.39
C HIS A 429 16.84 -46.98 26.25
N LEU A 430 17.72 -46.30 25.49
CA LEU A 430 18.62 -47.01 24.58
C LEU A 430 19.69 -47.74 25.39
N PRO A 431 20.25 -48.86 24.90
CA PRO A 431 21.24 -49.66 25.63
C PRO A 431 22.50 -48.87 26.06
N LYS A 432 22.81 -47.74 25.43
CA LYS A 432 23.91 -46.85 25.82
C LYS A 432 23.64 -46.00 27.08
N ASP A 433 22.39 -45.85 27.50
CA ASP A 433 22.02 -45.06 28.68
C ASP A 433 22.01 -45.89 29.98
N ILE A 434 22.00 -47.22 29.85
CA ILE A 434 22.04 -48.16 30.99
C ILE A 434 23.46 -48.23 31.57
N GLU A 435 24.50 -48.13 30.73
CA GLU A 435 25.90 -48.17 31.17
C GLU A 435 26.28 -46.95 32.04
N LYS A 436 25.65 -45.79 31.86
CA LYS A 436 25.94 -44.58 32.67
C LYS A 436 25.21 -44.54 34.03
N LYS A 437 24.12 -45.30 34.22
CA LYS A 437 23.36 -45.29 35.48
C LYS A 437 23.86 -46.30 36.52
N GLN A 438 24.72 -47.26 36.14
CA GLN A 438 25.27 -48.22 37.10
C GLN A 438 26.45 -47.67 37.94
N GLU A 439 27.05 -46.53 37.59
CA GLU A 439 28.13 -45.91 38.39
C GLU A 439 27.65 -44.86 39.41
N VAL A 440 26.37 -44.45 39.41
CA VAL A 440 25.87 -43.42 40.35
C VAL A 440 24.68 -43.94 41.14
N VAL A 441 24.93 -44.94 41.97
CA VAL A 441 24.12 -45.23 43.16
C VAL A 441 25.02 -45.01 44.35
N ILE A 442 25.13 -43.75 44.79
CA ILE A 442 25.38 -43.21 46.13
C ILE A 442 25.67 -41.71 45.91
N ALA A 443 24.63 -40.88 45.99
CA ALA A 443 24.71 -39.48 46.40
C ALA A 443 23.28 -38.92 46.50
N GLU A 444 23.00 -38.30 47.62
CA GLU A 444 21.72 -37.71 48.00
C GLU A 444 21.31 -36.57 47.07
N SER A 445 19.98 -36.40 46.96
CA SER A 445 19.23 -35.22 46.54
C SER A 445 20.04 -33.97 46.13
N GLU A 446 20.24 -33.81 44.82
CA GLU A 446 20.38 -32.50 44.20
C GLU A 446 19.37 -32.38 43.06
N VAL A 447 18.57 -31.31 43.11
CA VAL A 447 17.59 -30.94 42.10
C VAL A 447 18.31 -30.80 40.76
N SER A 448 18.02 -31.70 39.82
CA SER A 448 18.57 -31.61 38.48
C SER A 448 18.06 -30.35 37.79
N VAL A 449 19.01 -29.48 37.45
CA VAL A 449 18.79 -28.34 36.54
C VAL A 449 18.15 -28.89 35.26
N PRO A 450 17.06 -28.29 34.74
CA PRO A 450 16.42 -28.77 33.52
C PRO A 450 17.44 -28.82 32.38
N GLU A 451 17.65 -30.00 31.79
CA GLU A 451 18.52 -30.17 30.62
C GLU A 451 18.14 -29.16 29.55
N ALA A 452 19.13 -28.42 29.02
CA ALA A 452 18.91 -27.39 28.03
C ALA A 452 18.16 -27.97 26.83
N GLU A 453 16.90 -27.57 26.67
CA GLU A 453 16.01 -28.12 25.65
C GLU A 453 16.60 -27.89 24.26
N GLU A 454 16.95 -28.97 23.55
CA GLU A 454 17.42 -28.86 22.17
C GLU A 454 16.33 -28.19 21.31
N THR A 455 16.70 -27.12 20.62
CA THR A 455 15.77 -26.24 19.87
C THR A 455 15.61 -26.62 18.40
N ASP A 456 16.36 -27.64 17.94
CA ASP A 456 16.38 -28.08 16.54
C ASP A 456 15.48 -29.29 16.32
N GLY A 457 14.32 -29.05 15.69
CA GLY A 457 13.30 -30.08 15.45
C GLY A 457 13.78 -31.25 14.58
N HIS A 458 14.82 -31.06 13.77
CA HIS A 458 15.36 -32.15 12.95
C HIS A 458 16.15 -33.16 13.80
N LYS A 459 16.88 -32.70 14.81
CA LYS A 459 17.64 -33.56 15.73
C LYS A 459 16.70 -34.36 16.64
N ILE A 460 15.67 -33.70 17.19
CA ILE A 460 14.60 -34.36 17.95
C ILE A 460 13.94 -35.46 17.11
N PHE A 461 13.67 -35.19 15.83
CA PHE A 461 13.09 -36.19 14.93
C PHE A 461 14.02 -37.40 14.71
N VAL A 462 15.32 -37.19 14.48
CA VAL A 462 16.28 -38.29 14.29
C VAL A 462 16.44 -39.14 15.55
N GLU A 463 16.42 -38.55 16.73
CA GLU A 463 16.49 -39.29 17.99
C GLU A 463 15.20 -40.06 18.29
N LEU A 464 14.03 -39.44 18.03
CA LEU A 464 12.73 -40.10 18.13
C LEU A 464 12.63 -41.31 17.21
N VAL A 465 13.08 -41.20 15.95
CA VAL A 465 13.07 -42.32 15.01
C VAL A 465 13.94 -43.47 15.53
N LYS A 466 15.10 -43.19 16.13
CA LYS A 466 15.94 -44.23 16.74
C LYS A 466 15.28 -44.88 17.96
N LYS A 467 14.68 -44.09 18.85
CA LYS A 467 13.94 -44.57 20.03
C LYS A 467 12.72 -45.42 19.63
N LEU A 468 11.96 -44.99 18.63
CA LEU A 468 10.78 -45.69 18.13
C LEU A 468 11.13 -46.95 17.34
N MET A 469 12.20 -46.95 16.54
CA MET A 469 12.68 -48.18 15.90
C MET A 469 13.16 -49.21 16.92
N PHE A 470 13.83 -48.77 18.00
CA PHE A 470 14.19 -49.66 19.10
C PHE A 470 12.96 -50.24 19.80
N LEU A 471 11.92 -49.42 20.01
CA LEU A 471 10.64 -49.87 20.58
C LEU A 471 9.92 -50.87 19.65
N MET A 472 9.84 -50.60 18.33
CA MET A 472 9.22 -51.53 17.38
C MET A 472 9.93 -52.88 17.39
N ASN A 473 11.26 -52.89 17.39
CA ASN A 473 12.04 -54.13 17.37
C ASN A 473 11.94 -54.92 18.69
N THR A 474 11.72 -54.26 19.84
CA THR A 474 11.56 -54.92 21.15
C THR A 474 10.11 -55.28 21.47
N ALA A 475 9.15 -54.55 20.90
CA ALA A 475 7.73 -54.87 21.02
C ALA A 475 7.40 -56.16 20.25
N ASP A 476 7.96 -56.36 19.05
CA ASP A 476 7.75 -57.59 18.26
C ASP A 476 8.18 -58.88 19.01
N GLU A 477 9.05 -58.79 20.02
CA GLU A 477 9.49 -59.93 20.84
C GLU A 477 8.61 -60.23 22.07
N PHE A 478 7.70 -59.32 22.49
CA PHE A 478 6.97 -59.40 23.76
C PHE A 478 5.46 -59.10 23.69
N MET A 479 4.80 -59.31 22.55
CA MET A 479 3.35 -59.10 22.44
C MET A 479 2.54 -60.28 23.02
N ASP A 480 2.03 -60.10 24.24
CA ASP A 480 0.98 -60.94 24.84
C ASP A 480 -0.35 -60.13 24.84
N ASP A 481 -1.31 -60.55 24.00
CA ASP A 481 -2.49 -59.77 23.55
C ASP A 481 -3.41 -59.24 24.65
N LEU A 482 -3.31 -59.77 25.87
CA LEU A 482 -4.17 -59.37 27.00
C LEU A 482 -3.61 -58.15 27.76
N LYS A 483 -2.29 -57.95 27.77
CA LYS A 483 -1.66 -56.80 28.47
C LYS A 483 -1.63 -55.55 27.61
N THR A 484 -1.59 -55.71 26.30
CA THR A 484 -1.66 -54.62 25.31
C THR A 484 -3.02 -53.91 25.35
N HIS A 485 -4.13 -54.65 25.50
CA HIS A 485 -5.46 -54.04 25.61
C HIS A 485 -5.69 -53.26 26.91
N ALA A 486 -5.10 -53.71 28.03
CA ALA A 486 -5.16 -53.01 29.32
C ALA A 486 -4.27 -51.75 29.33
N ALA A 487 -3.09 -51.81 28.71
CA ALA A 487 -2.22 -50.66 28.51
C ALA A 487 -2.83 -49.65 27.52
N PHE A 488 -3.53 -50.13 26.48
CA PHE A 488 -4.25 -49.26 25.54
C PHE A 488 -5.42 -48.54 26.22
N LYS A 489 -6.17 -49.24 27.10
CA LYS A 489 -7.23 -48.60 27.91
C LYS A 489 -6.70 -47.60 28.92
N SER A 490 -5.54 -47.85 29.55
CA SER A 490 -4.94 -46.88 30.47
C SER A 490 -4.36 -45.67 29.72
N TYR A 491 -3.86 -45.87 28.50
CA TYR A 491 -3.43 -44.81 27.60
C TYR A 491 -4.61 -43.97 27.08
N GLU A 492 -5.70 -44.61 26.68
CA GLU A 492 -6.95 -43.94 26.28
C GLU A 492 -7.49 -43.08 27.43
N ALA A 493 -7.46 -43.59 28.67
CA ALA A 493 -7.84 -42.84 29.88
C ALA A 493 -6.93 -41.63 30.15
N LEU A 494 -5.60 -41.76 29.95
CA LEU A 494 -4.65 -40.66 30.10
C LEU A 494 -4.77 -39.59 29.01
N MET A 495 -5.08 -40.00 27.77
CA MET A 495 -5.31 -39.08 26.64
C MET A 495 -6.65 -38.36 26.79
N SER A 496 -7.71 -39.01 27.29
CA SER A 496 -8.98 -38.36 27.61
C SER A 496 -8.87 -37.33 28.74
N CYS A 497 -7.93 -37.51 29.70
CA CYS A 497 -7.67 -36.53 30.75
C CYS A 497 -6.83 -35.31 30.29
N ARG A 498 -6.22 -35.36 29.09
CA ARG A 498 -5.44 -34.25 28.50
C ARG A 498 -6.09 -33.61 27.26
N ALA A 499 -7.21 -34.16 26.79
CA ALA A 499 -8.05 -33.52 25.80
C ALA A 499 -8.79 -32.34 26.43
N ILE A 500 -8.08 -31.23 26.61
CA ILE A 500 -8.72 -29.91 26.65
C ILE A 500 -9.21 -29.70 25.22
N GLU A 501 -10.52 -29.87 25.01
CA GLU A 501 -11.20 -29.32 23.85
C GLU A 501 -10.82 -27.84 23.72
N PRO A 502 -10.35 -27.37 22.56
CA PRO A 502 -10.27 -25.93 22.36
C PRO A 502 -11.71 -25.43 22.26
N GLU A 503 -12.21 -24.82 23.34
CA GLU A 503 -13.27 -23.81 23.26
C GLU A 503 -12.78 -22.71 22.29
N VAL A 504 -13.10 -22.91 21.02
CA VAL A 504 -13.13 -21.86 20.02
C VAL A 504 -14.50 -21.20 20.17
N ASP A 505 -14.55 -20.11 20.94
CA ASP A 505 -15.34 -18.90 20.66
C ASP A 505 -15.49 -18.07 21.94
N ALA A 506 -14.73 -16.97 22.05
CA ALA A 506 -15.10 -15.76 22.84
C ALA A 506 -14.01 -14.67 22.92
N LEU A 507 -12.79 -14.87 22.41
CA LEU A 507 -11.69 -13.89 22.62
C LEU A 507 -11.08 -13.29 21.35
N ALA A 508 -11.62 -13.58 20.17
CA ALA A 508 -11.19 -12.95 18.92
C ALA A 508 -12.01 -11.69 18.53
N ASP A 509 -13.13 -11.42 19.21
CA ASP A 509 -14.07 -10.34 18.84
C ASP A 509 -13.95 -9.04 19.68
N THR A 510 -13.12 -9.01 20.72
CA THR A 510 -12.92 -7.80 21.53
C THR A 510 -11.74 -6.92 21.08
N ALA A 511 -10.91 -7.36 20.14
CA ALA A 511 -9.78 -6.59 19.62
C ALA A 511 -10.00 -5.99 18.22
N ARG A 512 -11.19 -6.14 17.61
CA ARG A 512 -11.47 -5.70 16.23
C ARG A 512 -12.62 -4.71 16.05
N ARG A 513 -13.18 -4.16 17.14
CA ARG A 513 -14.17 -3.06 17.06
C ARG A 513 -13.74 -1.84 17.86
N SER A 514 -12.77 -1.08 17.36
CA SER A 514 -12.62 0.32 17.79
C SER A 514 -11.70 1.15 16.88
N ILE A 515 -11.74 0.98 15.55
CA ILE A 515 -11.11 1.96 14.66
C ILE A 515 -11.93 2.07 13.38
N VAL A 516 -12.98 2.91 13.39
CA VAL A 516 -13.38 3.83 12.30
C VAL A 516 -14.43 4.81 12.86
N SER A 517 -14.23 6.10 12.55
CA SER A 517 -15.13 7.25 12.75
C SER A 517 -15.16 7.78 14.20
N GLU A 518 -14.90 9.07 14.50
CA GLU A 518 -15.47 10.28 13.89
C GLU A 518 -14.49 11.48 13.94
N GLY A 519 -14.84 12.54 13.20
CA GLY A 519 -14.01 13.70 12.88
C GLY A 519 -13.66 14.67 14.03
N PRO A 520 -13.12 15.85 13.66
CA PRO A 520 -12.44 16.75 14.58
C PRO A 520 -13.45 17.59 15.36
N THR A 521 -13.78 17.18 16.57
CA THR A 521 -14.43 18.08 17.53
C THR A 521 -13.37 18.72 18.42
N HIS A 522 -13.25 20.04 18.29
CA HIS A 522 -12.49 20.93 19.16
C HIS A 522 -12.71 20.59 20.65
N THR A 523 -11.76 19.89 21.26
CA THR A 523 -11.57 19.86 22.71
C THR A 523 -10.80 21.12 23.09
N LEU A 524 -11.51 22.06 23.73
CA LEU A 524 -10.88 23.17 24.44
C LEU A 524 -9.88 22.58 25.46
N LEU A 525 -8.60 22.91 25.30
CA LEU A 525 -7.57 22.53 26.26
C LEU A 525 -7.91 23.11 27.64
N SER A 526 -7.88 22.26 28.67
CA SER A 526 -8.05 22.71 30.05
C SER A 526 -6.93 23.70 30.41
N ARG A 527 -7.23 24.65 31.30
CA ARG A 527 -6.28 25.70 31.74
C ARG A 527 -4.98 25.11 32.30
N ASP A 528 -5.04 23.91 32.85
CA ASP A 528 -3.87 23.21 33.39
C ASP A 528 -3.01 22.59 32.29
N ASP A 529 -3.59 22.16 31.17
CA ASP A 529 -2.85 21.66 29.99
C ASP A 529 -2.14 22.79 29.22
N ILE A 530 -2.73 23.99 29.23
CA ILE A 530 -2.10 25.19 28.67
C ILE A 530 -0.90 25.61 29.54
N LYS A 531 -1.05 25.53 30.87
CA LYS A 531 0.05 25.84 31.80
C LYS A 531 1.20 24.85 31.66
N THR A 532 0.94 23.55 31.62
CA THR A 532 2.00 22.54 31.46
C THR A 532 2.76 22.70 30.15
N LYS A 533 2.05 22.90 29.02
CA LYS A 533 2.70 23.18 27.73
C LYS A 533 3.44 24.52 27.69
N SER A 534 2.93 25.57 28.35
CA SER A 534 3.64 26.85 28.43
C SER A 534 4.93 26.77 29.24
N VAL A 535 4.94 25.98 30.33
CA VAL A 535 6.14 25.71 31.14
C VAL A 535 7.17 24.93 30.33
N GLU A 536 6.72 23.97 29.52
CA GLU A 536 7.58 23.16 28.64
C GLU A 536 8.21 24.00 27.52
N VAL A 537 7.45 24.92 26.91
CA VAL A 537 7.95 25.86 25.89
C VAL A 537 8.93 26.87 26.49
N VAL A 538 8.66 27.39 27.69
CA VAL A 538 9.58 28.29 28.39
C VAL A 538 10.86 27.56 28.79
N ALA A 539 10.77 26.30 29.25
CA ALA A 539 11.94 25.48 29.55
C ALA A 539 12.81 25.19 28.32
N MET A 540 12.19 24.96 27.15
CA MET A 540 12.89 24.82 25.86
C MET A 540 13.61 26.10 25.43
N HIS A 541 13.06 27.29 25.73
CA HIS A 541 13.66 28.58 25.37
C HIS A 541 14.63 29.15 26.42
N SER A 542 14.65 28.59 27.64
CA SER A 542 15.54 29.03 28.73
C SER A 542 16.91 28.34 28.71
N ARG A 543 17.06 27.26 27.92
CA ARG A 543 18.35 26.64 27.66
C ARG A 543 19.04 27.36 26.50
N ASN A 544 19.72 28.45 26.84
CA ASN A 544 20.69 29.11 25.96
C ASN A 544 21.81 28.11 25.60
N GLU A 545 21.91 27.75 24.32
CA GLU A 545 23.16 27.29 23.70
C GLU A 545 23.77 28.45 22.91
N ASP A 546 24.87 28.98 23.46
CA ASP A 546 26.09 29.40 22.79
C ASP A 546 26.02 30.31 21.56
N LEU A 547 25.87 31.62 21.82
CA LEU A 547 26.46 32.65 20.98
C LEU A 547 27.98 32.69 21.22
N ILE A 548 28.75 32.08 20.32
CA ILE A 548 30.20 32.25 20.22
C ILE A 548 30.49 33.71 19.78
N PRO A 549 31.31 34.48 20.49
CA PRO A 549 31.69 35.83 20.06
C PRO A 549 32.72 35.77 18.92
N MET A 550 32.29 36.09 17.69
CA MET A 550 33.14 36.27 16.51
C MET A 550 33.86 37.64 16.50
N PHE A 551 34.58 38.00 17.57
CA PHE A 551 35.56 39.09 17.53
C PHE A 551 36.79 38.76 18.38
N ALA A 552 37.76 38.08 17.76
CA ALA A 552 39.14 38.03 18.24
C ALA A 552 40.06 38.61 17.16
N GLY A 553 40.69 39.73 17.49
CA GLY A 553 41.50 40.54 16.58
C GLY A 553 42.71 39.80 16.00
N ARG A 554 42.92 39.97 14.69
CA ARG A 554 44.17 39.58 14.01
C ARG A 554 45.32 40.48 14.45
N LYS A 555 46.28 39.92 15.19
CA LYS A 555 47.60 40.54 15.40
C LYS A 555 48.45 40.43 14.12
N LYS A 556 49.00 41.56 13.69
CA LYS A 556 49.97 41.69 12.60
C LYS A 556 51.23 40.86 12.90
N LYS A 557 51.63 39.97 11.99
CA LYS A 557 53.00 39.43 11.93
C LYS A 557 53.85 40.33 11.02
N LYS A 558 54.87 40.96 11.61
CA LYS A 558 55.98 41.57 10.89
C LYS A 558 56.82 40.44 10.27
N TRP A 559 57.16 40.60 9.01
CA TRP A 559 58.20 39.82 8.34
C TRP A 559 59.57 40.32 8.81
N LYS A 560 60.46 39.38 9.10
CA LYS A 560 61.92 39.55 9.10
C LYS A 560 62.45 38.75 7.93
#